data_AF-A0A0Q8DU72-F1
#
_entry.id   AF-A0A0Q8DU72-F1
#
_cell.length_a   1.000
_cell.length_b   1.000
_cell.length_c   1.000
_cell.angle_alpha   90.00
_cell.angle_beta   90.00
_cell.angle_gamma   90.00
#
_symmetry.space_group_name_H-M   'P 1'
#
loop_
_entity.id
_entity.type
_entity.pdbx_description
1 polymer ?
#
loop_
_entity_poly.entity_id
_entity_poly.type
_entity_poly.pdbx_seq_one_letter_code
_entity_poly.pdbx_strand_id
1 'polypeptide(L)'
;MPEGLIRPTELRARFARSLSTLYGSEVPAYNTLVEVSEAVNADVLATLGPEAERLGSIARVTAERHGAIRVGTPEEIAQVGRIFGACGMFPVGFYDLREANRPIPVVSTAFRPIDREELAENPFRVFTSLLVPDDRRFFDARTQAQLEEFLGARKLFPDELLDLADLAEKGGGLEPVDADRFLALATASFALSPEPVDRAWYDHLEAISSVAADIGGVASTHINHLTPRVLDIDDLYHRMTERGIAMIDRIQGPPRTTKPAVLLRQTSFRALAEPRTFRAADGSLAAGALSVRFGEVEARGVALTPAGRALYDDQGLAAFPDTEQGLHEAGLAYYRRDADGLLQPIVYEDFLPKSAAGIFASNLTSDGSVDAAQRAALRDAAWLQDALGRTLHDPYALYAAQV
;
A
#
# COMPACT_ATOMS: atom_id res chain seq x y z
N MET A 1 -31.42 6.02 2.88
CA MET A 1 -30.77 4.75 2.51
C MET A 1 -31.85 3.70 2.49
N PRO A 2 -32.02 2.92 1.41
CA PRO A 2 -32.88 1.73 1.43
C PRO A 2 -32.47 0.84 2.61
N GLU A 3 -33.44 0.34 3.37
CA GLU A 3 -33.18 -0.58 4.48
C GLU A 3 -32.52 -1.86 3.93
N GLY A 4 -31.29 -2.17 4.35
CA GLY A 4 -30.63 -3.45 4.04
C GLY A 4 -29.36 -3.40 3.19
N LEU A 5 -29.01 -2.26 2.57
CA LEU A 5 -27.77 -2.16 1.79
C LEU A 5 -26.52 -2.22 2.68
N ILE A 6 -25.51 -2.97 2.23
CA ILE A 6 -24.16 -2.97 2.78
C ILE A 6 -23.44 -1.72 2.28
N ARG A 7 -23.10 -0.83 3.22
CA ARG A 7 -22.45 0.47 2.94
C ARG A 7 -21.00 0.29 2.47
N PRO A 8 -20.41 1.28 1.76
CA PRO A 8 -19.01 1.22 1.32
C PRO A 8 -18.00 0.95 2.45
N THR A 9 -18.21 1.55 3.62
CA THR A 9 -17.41 1.32 4.84
C THR A 9 -17.42 -0.14 5.28
N GLU A 10 -18.59 -0.76 5.23
CA GLU A 10 -18.77 -2.14 5.63
C GLU A 10 -18.20 -3.10 4.58
N LEU A 11 -18.39 -2.82 3.28
CA LEU A 11 -17.72 -3.52 2.18
C LEU A 11 -16.20 -3.46 2.37
N ARG A 12 -15.65 -2.28 2.65
CA ARG A 12 -14.22 -2.07 2.91
C ARG A 12 -13.71 -2.89 4.09
N ALA A 13 -14.42 -2.85 5.22
CA ALA A 13 -14.04 -3.62 6.41
C ALA A 13 -14.09 -5.13 6.17
N ARG A 14 -15.13 -5.63 5.48
CA ARG A 14 -15.26 -7.03 5.08
C ARG A 14 -14.15 -7.42 4.10
N PHE A 15 -13.84 -6.58 3.12
CA PHE A 15 -12.81 -6.80 2.12
C PHE A 15 -11.40 -6.85 2.74
N ALA A 16 -11.06 -5.89 3.60
CA ALA A 16 -9.78 -5.87 4.33
C ALA A 16 -9.57 -7.16 5.16
N ARG A 17 -10.64 -7.66 5.79
CA ARG A 17 -10.62 -8.94 6.53
C ARG A 17 -10.44 -10.13 5.59
N SER A 18 -11.16 -10.19 4.47
CA SER A 18 -11.01 -11.26 3.48
C SER A 18 -9.60 -11.31 2.90
N LEU A 19 -9.00 -10.16 2.57
CA LEU A 19 -7.60 -10.07 2.15
C LEU A 19 -6.63 -10.50 3.25
N SER A 20 -6.90 -10.14 4.51
CA SER A 20 -6.08 -10.60 5.65
C SER A 20 -6.11 -12.11 5.82
N THR A 21 -7.28 -12.74 5.68
CA THR A 21 -7.41 -14.20 5.74
C THR A 21 -6.70 -14.88 4.56
N LEU A 22 -6.90 -14.36 3.34
CA LEU A 22 -6.23 -14.86 2.14
C LEU A 22 -4.71 -14.77 2.29
N TYR A 23 -4.19 -13.59 2.61
CA TYR A 23 -2.75 -13.36 2.74
C TYR A 23 -2.14 -14.20 3.87
N GLY A 24 -2.84 -14.35 4.99
CA GLY A 24 -2.40 -15.23 6.09
C GLY A 24 -2.37 -16.72 5.73
N SER A 25 -3.19 -17.17 4.78
CA SER A 25 -3.14 -18.55 4.27
C SER A 25 -1.96 -18.77 3.31
N GLU A 26 -1.59 -17.74 2.53
CA GLU A 26 -0.48 -17.78 1.58
C GLU A 26 0.87 -17.54 2.27
N VAL A 27 0.90 -16.72 3.32
CA VAL A 27 2.11 -16.30 4.03
C VAL A 27 1.91 -16.51 5.53
N PRO A 28 2.15 -17.72 6.08
CA PRO A 28 1.88 -18.02 7.48
C PRO A 28 2.57 -17.08 8.49
N ALA A 29 3.75 -16.56 8.17
CA ALA A 29 4.48 -15.59 8.99
C ALA A 29 3.72 -14.27 9.20
N TYR A 30 2.78 -13.92 8.31
CA TYR A 30 1.88 -12.79 8.51
C TYR A 30 0.93 -12.99 9.70
N ASN A 31 0.46 -14.22 9.96
CA ASN A 31 -0.40 -14.48 11.12
C ASN A 31 0.36 -14.22 12.42
N THR A 32 1.63 -14.67 12.48
CA THR A 32 2.52 -14.34 13.61
C THR A 32 2.72 -12.83 13.77
N LEU A 33 2.87 -12.10 12.67
CA LEU A 33 2.97 -10.63 12.72
C LEU A 33 1.71 -10.00 13.32
N VAL A 34 0.52 -10.43 12.90
CA VAL A 34 -0.75 -9.92 13.42
C VAL A 34 -0.87 -10.21 14.92
N GLU A 35 -0.60 -11.44 15.34
CA GLU A 35 -0.63 -11.85 16.75
C GLU A 35 0.34 -11.02 17.61
N VAL A 36 1.58 -10.79 17.14
CA VAL A 36 2.57 -9.97 17.85
C VAL A 36 2.14 -8.50 17.89
N SER A 37 1.56 -7.98 16.80
CA SER A 37 1.04 -6.61 16.75
C SER A 37 -0.08 -6.41 17.78
N GLU A 38 -1.04 -7.34 17.84
CA GLU A 38 -2.13 -7.31 18.82
C GLU A 38 -1.62 -7.35 20.26
N ALA A 39 -0.63 -8.22 20.55
CA ALA A 39 -0.04 -8.31 21.88
C ALA A 39 0.71 -7.02 22.28
N VAL A 40 1.51 -6.45 21.39
CA VAL A 40 2.21 -5.18 21.63
C VAL A 40 1.21 -4.05 21.87
N ASN A 41 0.16 -3.97 21.05
CA ASN A 41 -0.86 -2.92 21.18
C ASN A 41 -1.61 -3.04 22.52
N ALA A 42 -1.93 -4.26 22.95
CA ALA A 42 -2.56 -4.50 24.24
C ALA A 42 -1.66 -4.08 25.42
N ASP A 43 -0.36 -4.38 25.36
CA ASP A 43 0.60 -4.01 26.41
C ASP A 43 0.80 -2.48 26.49
N VAL A 44 0.88 -1.80 25.34
CA VAL A 44 0.95 -0.34 25.27
C VAL A 44 -0.33 0.30 25.83
N LEU A 45 -1.50 -0.22 25.48
CA LEU A 45 -2.78 0.26 26.00
C LEU A 45 -2.88 0.05 27.52
N ALA A 46 -2.45 -1.10 28.03
CA ALA A 46 -2.44 -1.38 29.47
C ALA A 46 -1.51 -0.43 30.24
N THR A 47 -0.42 0.03 29.61
CA THR A 47 0.58 0.90 30.23
C THR A 47 0.20 2.38 30.16
N LEU A 48 -0.29 2.86 29.00
CA LEU A 48 -0.53 4.28 28.73
C LEU A 48 -2.01 4.69 28.86
N GLY A 49 -2.92 3.73 28.91
CA GLY A 49 -4.36 4.01 28.98
C GLY A 49 -4.83 4.89 27.82
N PRO A 50 -5.64 5.94 28.06
CA PRO A 50 -6.17 6.82 27.02
C PRO A 50 -5.10 7.48 26.12
N GLU A 51 -3.88 7.67 26.60
CA GLU A 51 -2.80 8.27 25.79
C GLU A 51 -2.40 7.37 24.61
N ALA A 52 -2.61 6.04 24.70
CA ALA A 52 -2.35 5.11 23.61
C ALA A 52 -3.30 5.33 22.41
N GLU A 53 -4.47 5.93 22.63
CA GLU A 53 -5.52 6.09 21.62
C GLU A 53 -5.50 7.45 20.93
N ARG A 54 -4.53 8.32 21.25
CA ARG A 54 -4.44 9.69 20.70
C ARG A 54 -4.28 9.73 19.18
N LEU A 55 -3.66 8.70 18.59
CA LEU A 55 -3.49 8.53 17.15
C LEU A 55 -4.50 7.51 16.58
N GLY A 56 -5.65 7.35 17.22
CA GLY A 56 -6.74 6.45 16.82
C GLY A 56 -7.10 5.46 17.92
N SER A 57 -8.40 5.16 18.05
CA SER A 57 -8.90 4.16 19.01
C SER A 57 -8.25 2.79 18.80
N ILE A 58 -8.18 1.99 19.87
CA ILE A 58 -7.61 0.64 19.77
C ILE A 58 -8.38 -0.22 18.77
N ALA A 59 -9.70 -0.06 18.68
CA ALA A 59 -10.52 -0.75 17.69
C ALA A 59 -10.10 -0.41 16.25
N ARG A 60 -9.82 0.88 15.99
CA ARG A 60 -9.27 1.33 14.70
C ARG A 60 -7.89 0.73 14.46
N VAL A 61 -6.98 0.85 15.42
CA VAL A 61 -5.58 0.36 15.29
C VAL A 61 -5.53 -1.14 15.00
N THR A 62 -6.36 -1.95 15.68
CA THR A 62 -6.43 -3.41 15.46
C THR A 62 -7.05 -3.77 14.10
N ALA A 63 -8.00 -2.98 13.61
CA ALA A 63 -8.59 -3.18 12.28
C ALA A 63 -7.69 -2.66 11.14
N GLU A 64 -6.84 -1.69 11.45
CA GLU A 64 -6.05 -0.92 10.49
C GLU A 64 -5.00 -1.77 9.79
N ARG A 65 -5.09 -1.74 8.46
CA ARG A 65 -4.19 -2.43 7.54
C ARG A 65 -3.93 -1.54 6.33
N HIS A 66 -2.79 -1.72 5.69
CA HIS A 66 -2.63 -1.30 4.30
C HIS A 66 -2.14 -2.47 3.45
N GLY A 67 -2.65 -2.55 2.22
CA GLY A 67 -2.13 -3.46 1.20
C GLY A 67 -1.28 -2.73 0.17
N ALA A 68 -0.55 -3.49 -0.64
CA ALA A 68 0.02 -2.98 -1.87
C ALA A 68 -0.27 -3.93 -3.03
N ILE A 69 -0.60 -3.39 -4.20
CA ILE A 69 -0.81 -4.15 -5.44
C ILE A 69 -0.08 -3.48 -6.59
N ARG A 70 0.11 -4.22 -7.68
CA ARG A 70 0.69 -3.69 -8.91
C ARG A 70 -0.17 -4.08 -10.11
N VAL A 71 -0.19 -3.19 -11.10
CA VAL A 71 -0.87 -3.35 -12.38
C VAL A 71 0.02 -2.84 -13.50
N GLY A 72 -0.26 -3.27 -14.73
CA GLY A 72 0.57 -3.04 -15.90
C GLY A 72 -0.01 -2.05 -16.91
N THR A 73 -1.32 -1.80 -16.92
CA THR A 73 -1.95 -0.91 -17.91
C THR A 73 -2.82 0.20 -17.30
N PRO A 74 -3.00 1.33 -18.02
CA PRO A 74 -3.97 2.36 -17.63
C PRO A 74 -5.40 1.82 -17.45
N GLU A 75 -5.81 0.86 -18.29
CA GLU A 75 -7.11 0.22 -18.14
C GLU A 75 -7.22 -0.56 -16.82
N GLU A 76 -6.19 -1.32 -16.46
CA GLU A 76 -6.16 -2.08 -15.21
C GLU A 76 -6.21 -1.17 -13.98
N ILE A 77 -5.50 -0.03 -13.97
CA ILE A 77 -5.59 0.89 -12.81
C ILE A 77 -6.95 1.61 -12.74
N ALA A 78 -7.59 1.89 -13.87
CA ALA A 78 -8.96 2.41 -13.89
C ALA A 78 -9.96 1.39 -13.33
N GLN A 79 -9.79 0.10 -13.66
CA GLN A 79 -10.59 -1.00 -13.12
C GLN A 79 -10.38 -1.16 -11.61
N VAL A 80 -9.13 -1.08 -11.13
CA VAL A 80 -8.84 -0.98 -9.69
C VAL A 80 -9.56 0.22 -9.06
N GLY A 81 -9.59 1.35 -9.76
CA GLY A 81 -10.33 2.54 -9.36
C GLY A 81 -11.81 2.25 -9.09
N ARG A 82 -12.48 1.47 -9.94
CA ARG A 82 -13.89 1.07 -9.76
C ARG A 82 -14.05 0.14 -8.56
N ILE A 83 -13.22 -0.91 -8.48
CA ILE A 83 -13.30 -1.91 -7.39
C ILE A 83 -13.10 -1.25 -6.02
N PHE A 84 -12.12 -0.35 -5.90
CA PHE A 84 -11.87 0.35 -4.65
C PHE A 84 -12.87 1.48 -4.39
N GLY A 85 -13.43 2.11 -5.43
CA GLY A 85 -14.50 3.09 -5.28
C GLY A 85 -15.78 2.48 -4.68
N ALA A 86 -16.12 1.24 -5.02
CA ALA A 86 -17.19 0.48 -4.36
C ALA A 86 -17.00 0.33 -2.84
N CYS A 87 -15.74 0.28 -2.38
CA CYS A 87 -15.34 0.25 -0.98
C CYS A 87 -15.16 1.66 -0.37
N GLY A 88 -15.58 2.73 -1.05
CA GLY A 88 -15.42 4.11 -0.58
C GLY A 88 -13.96 4.55 -0.51
N MET A 89 -13.12 4.03 -1.40
CA MET A 89 -11.69 4.35 -1.47
C MET A 89 -11.37 5.13 -2.75
N PHE A 90 -10.63 6.22 -2.59
CA PHE A 90 -10.32 7.19 -3.64
C PHE A 90 -8.81 7.29 -3.80
N PRO A 91 -8.31 7.56 -5.02
CA PRO A 91 -6.87 7.69 -5.25
C PRO A 91 -6.39 9.01 -4.65
N VAL A 92 -5.40 8.92 -3.76
CA VAL A 92 -4.80 10.05 -3.05
C VAL A 92 -3.29 10.06 -3.25
N GLY A 93 -2.78 11.21 -3.67
CA GLY A 93 -1.35 11.44 -3.89
C GLY A 93 -0.80 10.77 -5.15
N PHE A 94 0.32 11.32 -5.62
CA PHE A 94 1.09 10.83 -6.75
C PHE A 94 2.50 10.49 -6.28
N TYR A 95 2.97 9.29 -6.58
CA TYR A 95 4.29 8.80 -6.20
C TYR A 95 5.02 8.34 -7.45
N ASP A 96 6.06 9.07 -7.86
CA ASP A 96 6.91 8.66 -8.98
C ASP A 96 8.12 7.89 -8.45
N LEU A 97 8.04 6.56 -8.47
CA LEU A 97 9.11 5.69 -7.96
C LEU A 97 10.26 5.53 -8.95
N ARG A 98 10.13 6.09 -10.17
CA ARG A 98 11.21 6.16 -11.16
C ARG A 98 12.25 7.22 -10.80
N GLU A 99 11.87 8.18 -9.95
CA GLU A 99 12.75 9.27 -9.48
C GLU A 99 13.36 8.99 -8.10
N ALA A 100 13.15 7.78 -7.56
CA ALA A 100 13.72 7.40 -6.28
C ALA A 100 15.24 7.13 -6.37
N ASN A 101 15.92 7.12 -5.22
CA ASN A 101 17.36 6.79 -5.14
C ASN A 101 17.71 5.44 -5.78
N ARG A 102 16.77 4.49 -5.71
CA ARG A 102 16.79 3.22 -6.45
C ARG A 102 15.55 3.22 -7.35
N PRO A 103 15.68 3.67 -8.60
CA PRO A 103 14.55 3.81 -9.52
C PRO A 103 13.87 2.48 -9.81
N ILE A 104 12.54 2.51 -9.89
CA ILE A 104 11.71 1.37 -10.26
C ILE A 104 10.73 1.86 -11.33
N PRO A 105 10.42 1.08 -12.39
CA PRO A 105 9.67 1.55 -13.56
C PRO A 105 8.15 1.70 -13.31
N VAL A 106 7.74 2.31 -12.19
CA VAL A 106 6.33 2.47 -11.82
C VAL A 106 6.02 3.88 -11.31
N VAL A 107 4.79 4.31 -11.56
CA VAL A 107 4.14 5.42 -10.84
C VAL A 107 3.02 4.86 -9.98
N SER A 108 2.65 5.54 -8.90
CA SER A 108 1.70 5.00 -7.93
C SER A 108 0.77 6.05 -7.34
N THR A 109 -0.32 5.56 -6.76
CA THR A 109 -1.25 6.32 -5.91
C THR A 109 -1.70 5.43 -4.73
N ALA A 110 -2.33 6.02 -3.72
CA ALA A 110 -2.92 5.29 -2.61
C ALA A 110 -4.44 5.37 -2.66
N PHE A 111 -5.12 4.23 -2.81
CA PHE A 111 -6.57 4.18 -2.66
C PHE A 111 -6.93 4.10 -1.18
N ARG A 112 -7.70 5.07 -0.69
CA ARG A 112 -8.13 5.12 0.71
C ARG A 112 -9.40 5.95 0.92
N PRO A 113 -10.09 5.79 2.06
CA PRO A 113 -11.14 6.72 2.44
C PRO A 113 -10.56 8.13 2.64
N ILE A 114 -11.39 9.13 2.35
CA ILE A 114 -11.00 10.54 2.45
C ILE A 114 -11.78 11.26 3.56
N ASP A 115 -12.95 10.73 3.94
CA ASP A 115 -13.74 11.26 5.03
C ASP A 115 -13.21 10.78 6.39
N ARG A 116 -13.20 11.69 7.36
CA ARG A 116 -12.66 11.44 8.70
C ARG A 116 -13.43 10.35 9.45
N GLU A 117 -14.75 10.34 9.33
CA GLU A 117 -15.61 9.35 9.99
C GLU A 117 -15.39 7.95 9.38
N GLU A 118 -15.23 7.88 8.06
CA GLU A 118 -14.89 6.66 7.33
C GLU A 118 -13.51 6.11 7.72
N LEU A 119 -12.51 6.99 7.89
CA LEU A 119 -11.16 6.64 8.36
C LEU A 119 -11.16 6.19 9.83
N ALA A 120 -12.05 6.73 10.65
CA ALA A 120 -12.20 6.33 12.04
C ALA A 120 -12.84 4.93 12.16
N GLU A 121 -13.82 4.62 11.30
CA GLU A 121 -14.49 3.32 11.28
C GLU A 121 -13.61 2.23 10.64
N ASN A 122 -13.01 2.51 9.48
CA ASN A 122 -12.10 1.57 8.83
C ASN A 122 -11.09 2.30 7.89
N PRO A 123 -9.82 2.42 8.29
CA PRO A 123 -8.78 3.13 7.52
C PRO A 123 -8.04 2.21 6.53
N PHE A 124 -8.69 1.19 5.97
CA PHE A 124 -8.01 0.32 5.01
C PHE A 124 -7.54 1.11 3.78
N ARG A 125 -6.28 0.90 3.39
CA ARG A 125 -5.60 1.61 2.29
C ARG A 125 -4.93 0.60 1.37
N VAL A 126 -4.84 0.91 0.08
CA VAL A 126 -4.07 0.08 -0.87
C VAL A 126 -3.17 0.97 -1.73
N PHE A 127 -1.85 0.80 -1.56
CA PHE A 127 -0.86 1.41 -2.43
C PHE A 127 -0.85 0.68 -3.77
N THR A 128 -1.17 1.39 -4.85
CA THR A 128 -1.35 0.80 -6.19
C THR A 128 -0.32 1.39 -7.14
N SER A 129 0.53 0.52 -7.69
CA SER A 129 1.56 0.90 -8.66
C SER A 129 1.18 0.48 -10.07
N LEU A 130 1.48 1.34 -11.04
CA LEU A 130 1.31 1.14 -12.47
C LEU A 130 2.67 1.12 -13.17
N LEU A 131 2.95 0.06 -13.93
CA LEU A 131 4.14 -0.05 -14.77
C LEU A 131 4.17 1.04 -15.85
N VAL A 132 5.38 1.53 -16.15
CA VAL A 132 5.64 2.50 -17.21
C VAL A 132 6.53 1.84 -18.28
N PRO A 133 5.95 1.00 -19.18
CA PRO A 133 6.71 0.18 -20.12
C PRO A 133 7.42 0.99 -21.22
N ASP A 134 7.02 2.25 -21.44
CA ASP A 134 7.58 3.17 -22.42
C ASP A 134 8.74 4.02 -21.87
N ASP A 135 9.13 3.84 -20.60
CA ASP A 135 10.28 4.54 -20.03
C ASP A 135 11.60 3.92 -20.50
N ARG A 136 12.26 4.62 -21.45
CA ARG A 136 13.51 4.18 -22.11
C ARG A 136 14.69 4.03 -21.17
N ARG A 137 14.62 4.57 -19.95
CA ARG A 137 15.64 4.33 -18.93
C ARG A 137 15.65 2.86 -18.48
N PHE A 138 14.53 2.16 -18.60
CA PHE A 138 14.38 0.77 -18.16
C PHE A 138 14.21 -0.22 -19.31
N PHE A 139 13.42 0.14 -20.33
CA PHE A 139 13.03 -0.80 -21.38
C PHE A 139 13.45 -0.33 -22.78
N ASP A 140 14.13 -1.22 -23.50
CA ASP A 140 14.33 -1.03 -24.94
C ASP A 140 13.01 -1.19 -25.72
N ALA A 141 13.03 -0.80 -27.00
CA ALA A 141 11.82 -0.81 -27.83
C ALA A 141 11.22 -2.22 -28.00
N ARG A 142 12.07 -3.26 -28.00
CA ARG A 142 11.63 -4.65 -28.12
C ARG A 142 10.93 -5.11 -26.86
N THR A 143 11.53 -4.86 -25.70
CA THR A 143 10.99 -5.24 -24.39
C THR A 143 9.69 -4.50 -24.11
N GLN A 144 9.60 -3.21 -24.47
CA GLN A 144 8.34 -2.47 -24.40
C GLN A 144 7.25 -3.15 -25.22
N ALA A 145 7.50 -3.47 -26.50
CA ALA A 145 6.48 -4.06 -27.36
C ALA A 145 6.01 -5.42 -26.82
N GLN A 146 6.93 -6.25 -26.30
CA GLN A 146 6.58 -7.53 -25.68
C GLN A 146 5.79 -7.37 -24.38
N LEU A 147 6.12 -6.36 -23.55
CA LEU A 147 5.35 -6.02 -22.35
C LEU A 147 3.93 -5.58 -22.72
N GLU A 148 3.78 -4.68 -23.68
CA GLU A 148 2.47 -4.18 -24.12
C GLU A 148 1.60 -5.28 -24.73
N GLU A 149 2.19 -6.19 -25.53
CA GLU A 149 1.49 -7.36 -26.07
C GLU A 149 1.03 -8.31 -24.95
N PHE A 150 1.92 -8.65 -24.02
CA PHE A 150 1.60 -9.53 -22.90
C PHE A 150 0.50 -8.94 -22.00
N LEU A 151 0.64 -7.67 -21.62
CA LEU A 151 -0.31 -6.97 -20.76
C LEU A 151 -1.65 -6.72 -21.45
N GLY A 152 -1.66 -6.46 -22.76
CA GLY A 152 -2.88 -6.29 -23.53
C GLY A 152 -3.67 -7.58 -23.76
N ALA A 153 -3.02 -8.75 -23.63
CA ALA A 153 -3.66 -10.04 -23.82
C ALA A 153 -4.32 -10.60 -22.54
N ARG A 154 -3.94 -10.11 -21.35
CA ARG A 154 -4.47 -10.63 -20.08
C ARG A 154 -5.72 -9.87 -19.61
N LYS A 155 -6.48 -10.51 -18.72
CA LYS A 155 -7.63 -9.92 -18.04
C LYS A 155 -7.54 -10.18 -16.55
N LEU A 156 -7.33 -9.14 -15.76
CA LEU A 156 -7.17 -9.25 -14.30
C LEU A 156 -8.50 -9.38 -13.55
N PHE A 157 -9.51 -8.65 -14.00
CA PHE A 157 -10.79 -8.52 -13.29
C PHE A 157 -11.94 -9.06 -14.15
N PRO A 158 -12.77 -9.98 -13.62
CA PRO A 158 -13.98 -10.44 -14.30
C PRO A 158 -14.99 -9.30 -14.54
N ASP A 159 -15.76 -9.35 -15.63
CA ASP A 159 -16.76 -8.30 -15.93
C ASP A 159 -17.80 -8.17 -14.82
N GLU A 160 -18.24 -9.30 -14.25
CA GLU A 160 -19.19 -9.33 -13.13
C GLU A 160 -18.69 -8.54 -11.91
N LEU A 161 -17.39 -8.60 -11.61
CA LEU A 161 -16.80 -7.82 -10.51
C LEU A 161 -16.91 -6.32 -10.78
N LEU A 162 -16.64 -5.92 -12.02
CA LEU A 162 -16.66 -4.54 -12.45
C LEU A 162 -18.10 -3.98 -12.51
N ASP A 163 -19.07 -4.79 -12.93
CA ASP A 163 -20.49 -4.44 -12.93
C ASP A 163 -21.02 -4.26 -11.50
N LEU A 164 -20.64 -5.15 -10.58
CA LEU A 164 -20.97 -5.03 -9.16
C LEU A 164 -20.31 -3.81 -8.51
N ALA A 165 -19.07 -3.48 -8.89
CA ALA A 165 -18.38 -2.29 -8.41
C ALA A 165 -19.13 -1.01 -8.83
N ASP A 166 -19.53 -0.93 -10.10
CA ASP A 166 -20.31 0.20 -10.62
C ASP A 166 -21.69 0.31 -9.96
N LEU A 167 -22.34 -0.83 -9.70
CA LEU A 167 -23.61 -0.88 -8.98
C LEU A 167 -23.46 -0.33 -7.57
N ALA A 168 -22.39 -0.72 -6.86
CA ALA A 168 -22.08 -0.26 -5.52
C ALA A 168 -21.88 1.26 -5.47
N GLU A 169 -21.09 1.81 -6.38
CA GLU A 169 -20.82 3.25 -6.46
C GLU A 169 -22.09 4.06 -6.77
N LYS A 170 -22.91 3.58 -7.73
CA LYS A 170 -24.17 4.26 -8.10
C LYS A 170 -25.22 4.17 -6.99
N GLY A 171 -25.28 3.05 -6.29
CA GLY A 171 -26.26 2.77 -5.23
C GLY A 171 -25.87 3.27 -3.84
N GLY A 172 -24.60 3.67 -3.65
CA GLY A 172 -24.06 3.96 -2.32
C GLY A 172 -23.96 2.72 -1.42
N GLY A 173 -23.77 1.54 -2.02
CA GLY A 173 -23.77 0.25 -1.37
C GLY A 173 -24.33 -0.87 -2.24
N LEU A 174 -24.29 -2.10 -1.75
CA LEU A 174 -24.80 -3.30 -2.43
C LEU A 174 -25.82 -4.02 -1.55
N GLU A 175 -26.78 -4.71 -2.18
CA GLU A 175 -27.61 -5.68 -1.48
C GLU A 175 -26.73 -6.82 -0.91
N PRO A 176 -27.11 -7.47 0.20
CA PRO A 176 -26.24 -8.44 0.87
C PRO A 176 -25.68 -9.56 -0.03
N VAL A 177 -26.49 -10.09 -0.95
CA VAL A 177 -26.08 -11.15 -1.88
C VAL A 177 -25.02 -10.63 -2.87
N ASP A 178 -25.26 -9.44 -3.41
CA ASP A 178 -24.34 -8.78 -4.35
C ASP A 178 -23.04 -8.37 -3.65
N ALA A 179 -23.13 -7.91 -2.40
CA ALA A 179 -21.99 -7.61 -1.55
C ALA A 179 -21.09 -8.84 -1.34
N ASP A 180 -21.68 -9.98 -0.97
CA ASP A 180 -20.93 -11.22 -0.77
C ASP A 180 -20.29 -11.71 -2.07
N ARG A 181 -20.99 -11.58 -3.21
CA ARG A 181 -20.45 -11.91 -4.53
C ARG A 181 -19.31 -11.00 -4.94
N PHE A 182 -19.46 -9.69 -4.76
CA PHE A 182 -18.42 -8.68 -5.00
C PHE A 182 -17.17 -9.00 -4.17
N LEU A 183 -17.33 -9.24 -2.87
CA LEU A 183 -16.22 -9.55 -1.97
C LEU A 183 -15.47 -10.83 -2.37
N ALA A 184 -16.19 -11.87 -2.77
CA ALA A 184 -15.59 -13.12 -3.23
C ALA A 184 -14.77 -12.92 -4.51
N LEU A 185 -15.33 -12.23 -5.51
CA LEU A 185 -14.64 -11.94 -6.77
C LEU A 185 -13.43 -11.02 -6.57
N ALA A 186 -13.61 -9.92 -5.81
CA ALA A 186 -12.54 -8.97 -5.51
C ALA A 186 -11.38 -9.64 -4.78
N THR A 187 -11.67 -10.45 -3.75
CA THR A 187 -10.64 -11.17 -2.99
C THR A 187 -9.89 -12.16 -3.88
N ALA A 188 -10.59 -12.90 -4.74
CA ALA A 188 -9.99 -13.86 -5.66
C ALA A 188 -9.06 -13.19 -6.70
N SER A 189 -9.41 -11.98 -7.18
CA SER A 189 -8.57 -11.23 -8.12
C SER A 189 -7.20 -10.82 -7.55
N PHE A 190 -7.01 -10.86 -6.23
CA PHE A 190 -5.74 -10.54 -5.57
C PHE A 190 -5.04 -11.75 -4.93
N ALA A 191 -5.51 -12.97 -5.21
CA ALA A 191 -4.87 -14.21 -4.78
C ALA A 191 -3.69 -14.58 -5.69
N LEU A 192 -2.75 -15.37 -5.16
CA LEU A 192 -1.67 -15.93 -5.98
C LEU A 192 -2.23 -16.90 -7.03
N SER A 193 -1.87 -16.69 -8.30
CA SER A 193 -2.31 -17.57 -9.40
C SER A 193 -1.47 -18.84 -9.49
N PRO A 194 -2.04 -20.04 -9.59
CA PRO A 194 -1.27 -21.27 -9.80
C PRO A 194 -0.70 -21.41 -11.23
N GLU A 195 -1.00 -20.47 -12.13
CA GLU A 195 -0.59 -20.55 -13.54
C GLU A 195 0.93 -20.54 -13.72
N PRO A 196 1.48 -21.39 -14.60
CA PRO A 196 2.91 -21.40 -14.86
C PRO A 196 3.41 -20.09 -15.48
N VAL A 197 4.50 -19.55 -14.92
CA VAL A 197 5.19 -18.35 -15.43
C VAL A 197 6.18 -18.75 -16.54
N ASP A 198 6.24 -17.99 -17.63
CA ASP A 198 7.28 -18.18 -18.65
C ASP A 198 8.65 -17.84 -18.07
N ARG A 199 9.53 -18.83 -18.00
CA ARG A 199 10.83 -18.67 -17.32
C ARG A 199 11.75 -17.68 -18.02
N ALA A 200 11.85 -17.77 -19.35
CA ALA A 200 12.80 -16.96 -20.09
C ALA A 200 12.37 -15.48 -20.10
N TRP A 201 11.07 -15.24 -20.22
CA TRP A 201 10.51 -13.90 -20.15
C TRP A 201 10.63 -13.31 -18.75
N TYR A 202 10.32 -14.09 -17.71
CA TYR A 202 10.47 -13.64 -16.33
C TYR A 202 11.92 -13.28 -16.00
N ASP A 203 12.89 -14.15 -16.33
CA ASP A 203 14.31 -13.89 -16.09
C ASP A 203 14.82 -12.64 -16.83
N HIS A 204 14.33 -12.39 -18.05
CA HIS A 204 14.64 -11.18 -18.82
C HIS A 204 14.15 -9.91 -18.10
N LEU A 205 12.90 -9.92 -17.65
CA LEU A 205 12.34 -8.79 -16.90
C LEU A 205 13.01 -8.62 -15.53
N GLU A 206 13.33 -9.71 -14.83
CA GLU A 206 13.97 -9.65 -13.51
C GLU A 206 15.37 -9.05 -13.59
N ALA A 207 16.10 -9.31 -14.68
CA ALA A 207 17.39 -8.66 -14.95
C ALA A 207 17.27 -7.13 -15.11
N ILE A 208 16.11 -6.62 -15.52
CA ILE A 208 15.83 -5.19 -15.61
C ILE A 208 15.33 -4.64 -14.28
N SER A 209 14.27 -5.25 -13.74
CA SER A 209 13.63 -4.90 -12.48
C SER A 209 12.73 -6.04 -12.01
N SER A 210 12.90 -6.50 -10.76
CA SER A 210 12.01 -7.52 -10.20
C SER A 210 10.54 -7.06 -10.12
N VAL A 211 10.29 -5.75 -10.00
CA VAL A 211 8.93 -5.19 -10.08
C VAL A 211 8.37 -5.30 -11.49
N ALA A 212 9.19 -5.12 -12.53
CA ALA A 212 8.76 -5.34 -13.90
C ALA A 212 8.44 -6.80 -14.16
N ALA A 213 9.24 -7.74 -13.63
CA ALA A 213 9.00 -9.18 -13.74
C ALA A 213 7.70 -9.60 -13.04
N ASP A 214 7.45 -9.06 -11.85
CA ASP A 214 6.24 -9.30 -11.07
C ASP A 214 4.97 -8.82 -11.78
N ILE A 215 5.05 -7.69 -12.50
CA ILE A 215 3.91 -7.12 -13.21
C ILE A 215 3.75 -7.74 -14.60
N GLY A 216 4.82 -7.77 -15.40
CA GLY A 216 4.81 -8.11 -16.81
C GLY A 216 5.15 -9.57 -17.11
N GLY A 217 5.54 -10.35 -16.10
CA GLY A 217 5.83 -11.78 -16.24
C GLY A 217 4.70 -12.68 -15.75
N VAL A 218 3.67 -12.13 -15.11
CA VAL A 218 2.57 -12.90 -14.48
C VAL A 218 1.22 -12.48 -15.08
N ALA A 219 0.36 -13.44 -15.37
CA ALA A 219 -0.95 -13.19 -16.00
C ALA A 219 -2.02 -12.67 -15.03
N SER A 220 -1.73 -12.67 -13.73
CA SER A 220 -2.60 -12.17 -12.65
C SER A 220 -1.93 -11.05 -11.86
N THR A 221 -2.71 -10.39 -11.00
CA THR A 221 -2.21 -9.51 -9.94
C THR A 221 -2.38 -10.19 -8.59
N HIS A 222 -1.78 -9.66 -7.53
CA HIS A 222 -1.89 -10.20 -6.18
C HIS A 222 -1.61 -9.12 -5.13
N ILE A 223 -1.95 -9.40 -3.86
CA ILE A 223 -1.50 -8.57 -2.74
C ILE A 223 0.01 -8.77 -2.55
N ASN A 224 0.81 -7.74 -2.80
CA ASN A 224 2.27 -7.83 -2.62
C ASN A 224 2.65 -8.02 -1.15
N HIS A 225 2.03 -7.23 -0.28
CA HIS A 225 2.13 -7.32 1.17
C HIS A 225 0.86 -6.74 1.81
N LEU A 226 0.64 -7.13 3.05
CA LEU A 226 -0.40 -6.58 3.91
C LEU A 226 0.24 -6.21 5.25
N THR A 227 0.03 -4.97 5.66
CA THR A 227 0.75 -4.33 6.75
C THR A 227 -0.22 -3.99 7.88
N PRO A 228 -0.15 -4.63 9.05
CA PRO A 228 -0.90 -4.22 10.23
C PRO A 228 -0.26 -3.01 10.89
N ARG A 229 -1.04 -2.29 11.70
CA ARG A 229 -0.55 -1.19 12.52
C ARG A 229 -0.16 -1.66 13.92
N VAL A 230 0.97 -1.13 14.41
CA VAL A 230 1.45 -1.33 15.78
C VAL A 230 1.69 0.03 16.47
N LEU A 231 1.49 0.07 17.79
CA LEU A 231 1.74 1.25 18.63
C LEU A 231 3.22 1.40 19.02
N ASP A 232 3.94 0.30 19.22
CA ASP A 232 5.39 0.28 19.45
C ASP A 232 6.10 -0.65 18.46
N ILE A 233 6.63 -0.06 17.39
CA ILE A 233 7.34 -0.79 16.34
C ILE A 233 8.69 -1.35 16.82
N ASP A 234 9.31 -0.76 17.84
CA ASP A 234 10.60 -1.22 18.35
C ASP A 234 10.42 -2.49 19.22
N ASP A 235 9.37 -2.53 20.05
CA ASP A 235 9.01 -3.74 20.80
C ASP A 235 8.56 -4.87 19.87
N LEU A 236 7.75 -4.56 18.85
CA LEU A 236 7.38 -5.56 17.84
C LEU A 236 8.61 -6.12 17.11
N TYR A 237 9.55 -5.26 16.71
CA TYR A 237 10.79 -5.69 16.07
C TYR A 237 11.54 -6.71 16.94
N HIS A 238 11.67 -6.42 18.24
CA HIS A 238 12.31 -7.31 19.20
C HIS A 238 11.58 -8.65 19.31
N ARG A 239 10.26 -8.64 19.55
CA ARG A 239 9.44 -9.85 19.71
C ARG A 239 9.40 -10.74 18.47
N MET A 240 9.44 -10.14 17.28
CA MET A 240 9.53 -10.87 16.01
C MET A 240 10.92 -11.53 15.86
N THR A 241 11.98 -10.81 16.21
CA THR A 241 13.36 -11.33 16.18
C THR A 241 13.54 -12.51 17.15
N GLU A 242 13.00 -12.42 18.37
CA GLU A 242 13.03 -13.51 19.37
C GLU A 242 12.30 -14.78 18.90
N ARG A 243 11.31 -14.65 18.00
CA ARG A 243 10.59 -15.76 17.37
C ARG A 243 11.33 -16.34 16.15
N GLY A 244 12.54 -15.87 15.86
CA GLY A 244 13.36 -16.32 14.75
C GLY A 244 12.94 -15.76 13.39
N ILE A 245 12.09 -14.72 13.35
CA ILE A 245 11.72 -14.07 12.09
C ILE A 245 12.82 -13.07 11.72
N ALA A 246 13.36 -13.23 10.50
CA ALA A 246 14.43 -12.39 9.99
C ALA A 246 13.89 -11.01 9.56
N MET A 247 13.91 -10.07 10.51
CA MET A 247 13.61 -8.66 10.27
C MET A 247 14.69 -8.02 9.38
N ILE A 248 14.32 -7.01 8.60
CA ILE A 248 15.28 -6.16 7.89
C ILE A 248 15.92 -5.20 8.90
N ASP A 249 17.25 -5.04 8.81
CA ASP A 249 18.10 -4.36 9.80
C ASP A 249 17.74 -2.88 10.12
N ARG A 250 16.79 -2.26 9.40
CA ARG A 250 16.49 -0.83 9.52
C ARG A 250 14.99 -0.53 9.52
N ILE A 251 14.52 0.08 10.61
CA ILE A 251 13.23 0.80 10.64
C ILE A 251 13.37 2.09 9.82
N GLN A 252 12.49 2.26 8.84
CA GLN A 252 12.41 3.42 7.96
C GLN A 252 11.47 4.48 8.57
N GLY A 253 11.66 5.75 8.17
CA GLY A 253 10.93 6.88 8.73
C GLY A 253 11.70 7.60 9.84
N PRO A 254 11.03 8.44 10.66
CA PRO A 254 11.66 9.12 11.78
C PRO A 254 12.30 8.15 12.79
N PRO A 255 13.39 8.52 13.46
CA PRO A 255 14.00 7.69 14.49
C PRO A 255 13.07 7.58 15.71
N ARG A 256 13.31 6.59 16.58
CA ARG A 256 12.69 6.55 17.91
C ARG A 256 13.04 7.83 18.66
N THR A 257 12.04 8.47 19.26
CA THR A 257 12.18 9.79 19.88
C THR A 257 11.17 10.00 21.01
N THR A 258 11.41 11.00 21.85
CA THR A 258 10.44 11.53 22.82
C THR A 258 9.64 12.71 22.27
N LYS A 259 10.04 13.27 21.11
CA LYS A 259 9.27 14.29 20.39
C LYS A 259 7.95 13.67 19.86
N PRO A 260 6.93 14.49 19.52
CA PRO A 260 5.71 13.97 18.94
C PRO A 260 5.98 13.09 17.70
N ALA A 261 5.28 11.96 17.61
CA ALA A 261 5.40 11.06 16.49
C ALA A 261 4.82 11.70 15.23
N VAL A 262 5.60 11.77 14.15
CA VAL A 262 5.20 12.36 12.86
C VAL A 262 5.27 11.33 11.74
N LEU A 263 4.48 11.52 10.68
CA LEU A 263 4.46 10.65 9.51
C LEU A 263 4.22 9.18 9.90
N LEU A 264 5.12 8.27 9.52
CA LEU A 264 5.09 6.88 9.94
C LEU A 264 6.50 6.34 10.10
N ARG A 265 6.62 5.28 10.90
CA ARG A 265 7.77 4.39 10.98
C ARG A 265 7.36 3.02 10.46
N GLN A 266 8.21 2.35 9.71
CA GLN A 266 7.89 1.06 9.12
C GLN A 266 9.11 0.15 9.04
N THR A 267 8.89 -1.15 9.08
CA THR A 267 9.92 -2.16 8.84
C THR A 267 9.30 -3.38 8.19
N SER A 268 10.12 -4.25 7.63
CA SER A 268 9.67 -5.49 7.02
C SER A 268 10.50 -6.67 7.48
N PHE A 269 10.02 -7.86 7.17
CA PHE A 269 10.76 -9.10 7.32
C PHE A 269 10.69 -9.91 6.04
N ARG A 270 11.73 -10.71 5.81
CA ARG A 270 11.70 -11.69 4.74
C ARG A 270 10.80 -12.84 5.15
N ALA A 271 9.73 -13.07 4.38
CA ALA A 271 8.95 -14.28 4.52
C ALA A 271 9.62 -15.43 3.75
N LEU A 272 8.82 -16.38 3.25
CA LEU A 272 9.29 -17.54 2.51
C LEU A 272 9.41 -17.25 1.02
N ALA A 273 10.32 -17.97 0.34
CA ALA A 273 10.36 -18.00 -1.11
C ALA A 273 9.02 -18.56 -1.65
N GLU A 274 8.42 -17.88 -2.61
CA GLU A 274 7.10 -18.24 -3.12
C GLU A 274 7.22 -19.37 -4.15
N PRO A 275 6.75 -20.60 -3.85
CA PRO A 275 6.85 -21.70 -4.80
C PRO A 275 6.03 -21.39 -6.06
N ARG A 276 6.65 -21.54 -7.23
CA ARG A 276 6.00 -21.34 -8.52
C ARG A 276 6.28 -22.47 -9.48
N THR A 277 5.34 -22.66 -10.39
CA THR A 277 5.57 -23.46 -11.59
C THR A 277 6.10 -22.53 -12.68
N PHE A 278 7.20 -22.93 -13.31
CA PHE A 278 7.76 -22.25 -14.46
C PHE A 278 7.59 -23.11 -15.71
N ARG A 279 7.27 -22.46 -16.83
CA ARG A 279 7.26 -23.07 -18.16
C ARG A 279 8.55 -22.72 -18.88
N ALA A 280 9.29 -23.74 -19.31
CA ALA A 280 10.48 -23.57 -20.14
C ALA A 280 10.12 -23.44 -21.62
N ALA A 281 11.09 -23.03 -22.45
CA ALA A 281 10.89 -22.82 -23.88
C ALA A 281 10.48 -24.09 -24.65
N ASP A 282 10.83 -25.27 -24.15
CA ASP A 282 10.41 -26.57 -24.71
C ASP A 282 9.01 -27.01 -24.24
N GLY A 283 8.33 -26.17 -23.46
CA GLY A 283 7.01 -26.43 -22.90
C GLY A 283 7.01 -27.27 -21.61
N SER A 284 8.17 -27.71 -21.13
CA SER A 284 8.29 -28.45 -19.87
C SER A 284 7.95 -27.55 -18.66
N LEU A 285 7.37 -28.16 -17.62
CA LEU A 285 7.04 -27.49 -16.38
C LEU A 285 8.06 -27.88 -15.31
N ALA A 286 8.62 -26.89 -14.63
CA ALA A 286 9.56 -27.08 -13.53
C ALA A 286 9.09 -26.32 -12.29
N ALA A 287 9.26 -26.91 -11.13
CA ALA A 287 9.12 -26.18 -9.88
C ALA A 287 10.29 -25.22 -9.69
N GLY A 288 10.00 -24.00 -9.27
CA GLY A 288 10.96 -23.00 -8.86
C GLY A 288 10.37 -22.14 -7.76
N ALA A 289 10.99 -20.98 -7.51
CA ALA A 289 10.42 -19.97 -6.64
C ALA A 289 10.67 -18.58 -7.22
N LEU A 290 9.73 -17.67 -7.00
CA LEU A 290 9.95 -16.24 -7.25
C LEU A 290 10.66 -15.60 -6.06
N SER A 291 10.98 -14.32 -6.19
CA SER A 291 11.49 -13.49 -5.10
C SER A 291 10.68 -13.66 -3.81
N VAL A 292 11.35 -13.53 -2.68
CA VAL A 292 10.77 -13.68 -1.34
C VAL A 292 9.65 -12.67 -1.13
N ARG A 293 8.47 -13.09 -0.66
CA ARG A 293 7.43 -12.15 -0.20
C ARG A 293 7.87 -11.51 1.11
N PHE A 294 7.43 -10.28 1.36
CA PHE A 294 7.77 -9.56 2.57
C PHE A 294 6.52 -9.32 3.39
N GLY A 295 6.61 -9.54 4.71
CA GLY A 295 5.65 -8.96 5.63
C GLY A 295 6.17 -7.60 6.06
N GLU A 296 5.28 -6.62 6.17
CA GLU A 296 5.61 -5.27 6.61
C GLU A 296 4.76 -4.90 7.81
N VAL A 297 5.24 -3.99 8.63
CA VAL A 297 4.53 -3.44 9.79
C VAL A 297 4.81 -1.94 9.91
N GLU A 298 3.81 -1.19 10.39
CA GLU A 298 3.92 0.26 10.50
C GLU A 298 3.40 0.81 11.84
N ALA A 299 3.99 1.91 12.27
CA ALA A 299 3.50 2.77 13.33
C ALA A 299 3.27 4.18 12.76
N ARG A 300 2.09 4.75 12.97
CA ARG A 300 1.67 6.03 12.38
C ARG A 300 1.61 7.14 13.42
N GLY A 301 2.15 8.30 13.05
CA GLY A 301 2.12 9.55 13.79
C GLY A 301 1.19 10.59 13.15
N VAL A 302 1.40 11.86 13.49
CA VAL A 302 0.63 13.00 12.97
C VAL A 302 1.03 13.36 11.53
N ALA A 303 0.06 13.78 10.72
CA ALA A 303 0.28 14.28 9.37
C ALA A 303 0.99 15.64 9.40
N LEU A 304 2.00 15.82 8.54
CA LEU A 304 2.74 17.09 8.41
C LEU A 304 2.12 18.00 7.37
N THR A 305 2.17 19.32 7.62
CA THR A 305 1.90 20.34 6.59
C THR A 305 3.00 20.34 5.53
N PRO A 306 2.83 21.02 4.38
CA PRO A 306 3.92 21.20 3.42
C PRO A 306 5.18 21.81 4.06
N ALA A 307 5.02 22.78 4.97
CA ALA A 307 6.13 23.39 5.69
C ALA A 307 6.82 22.41 6.64
N GLY A 308 6.04 21.63 7.41
CA GLY A 308 6.59 20.58 8.27
C GLY A 308 7.32 19.51 7.46
N ARG A 309 6.76 19.10 6.32
CA ARG A 309 7.39 18.11 5.47
C ARG A 309 8.70 18.62 4.87
N ALA A 310 8.74 19.87 4.39
CA ALA A 310 9.96 20.48 3.89
C ALA A 310 11.05 20.54 4.97
N LEU A 311 10.68 20.94 6.20
CA LEU A 311 11.62 20.97 7.33
C LEU A 311 12.15 19.58 7.68
N TYR A 312 11.28 18.56 7.68
CA TYR A 312 11.68 17.18 7.92
C TYR A 312 12.64 16.66 6.83
N ASP A 313 12.35 16.96 5.56
CA ASP A 313 13.18 16.51 4.44
C ASP A 313 14.55 17.21 4.39
N ASP A 314 14.66 18.46 4.87
CA ASP A 314 15.88 19.28 4.90
C ASP A 314 16.74 19.03 6.16
N GLN A 315 16.13 19.04 7.34
CA GLN A 315 16.83 19.08 8.63
C GLN A 315 16.51 17.91 9.55
N GLY A 316 15.55 17.06 9.16
CA GLY A 316 15.09 15.94 9.96
C GLY A 316 14.34 16.36 11.23
N LEU A 317 14.09 15.38 12.09
CA LEU A 317 13.27 15.55 13.28
C LEU A 317 13.91 16.44 14.37
N ALA A 318 15.22 16.66 14.32
CA ALA A 318 15.91 17.49 15.31
C ALA A 318 15.43 18.95 15.29
N ALA A 319 15.00 19.46 14.13
CA ALA A 319 14.50 20.81 13.96
C ALA A 319 13.06 21.01 14.47
N PHE A 320 12.37 19.94 14.87
CA PHE A 320 10.97 20.02 15.29
C PHE A 320 10.85 20.41 16.76
N PRO A 321 9.79 21.15 17.15
CA PRO A 321 9.43 21.35 18.56
C PRO A 321 9.28 20.03 19.33
N ASP A 322 9.51 20.09 20.65
CA ASP A 322 9.41 18.91 21.54
C ASP A 322 7.97 18.60 21.97
N THR A 323 7.00 19.42 21.60
CA THR A 323 5.59 19.28 22.01
C THR A 323 4.65 19.40 20.83
N GLU A 324 3.49 18.76 20.93
CA GLU A 324 2.43 18.87 19.91
C GLU A 324 1.90 20.30 19.78
N GLN A 325 1.78 21.01 20.91
CA GLN A 325 1.41 22.42 20.92
C GLN A 325 2.42 23.27 20.12
N GLY A 326 3.73 23.00 20.29
CA GLY A 326 4.77 23.68 19.51
C GLY A 326 4.69 23.36 18.02
N LEU A 327 4.40 22.11 17.63
CA LEU A 327 4.18 21.74 16.23
C LEU A 327 2.96 22.45 15.62
N HIS A 328 1.87 22.55 16.38
CA HIS A 328 0.66 23.23 15.97
C HIS A 328 0.88 24.75 15.79
N GLU A 329 1.49 25.40 16.79
CA GLU A 329 1.77 26.85 16.75
C GLU A 329 2.74 27.23 15.62
N ALA A 330 3.69 26.35 15.30
CA ALA A 330 4.61 26.53 14.18
C ALA A 330 4.00 26.17 12.81
N GLY A 331 2.75 25.67 12.77
CA GLY A 331 2.09 25.26 11.53
C GLY A 331 2.78 24.09 10.82
N LEU A 332 3.45 23.20 11.56
CA LEU A 332 4.25 22.11 11.00
C LEU A 332 3.48 20.79 10.87
N ALA A 333 2.41 20.60 11.63
CA ALA A 333 1.59 19.40 11.57
C ALA A 333 0.09 19.73 11.71
N TYR A 334 -0.75 18.83 11.20
CA TYR A 334 -2.19 18.97 11.21
C TYR A 334 -2.77 18.48 12.54
N TYR A 335 -3.46 19.38 13.23
CA TYR A 335 -4.19 19.11 14.46
C TYR A 335 -5.58 19.72 14.37
N ARG A 336 -6.52 19.15 15.09
CA ARG A 336 -7.86 19.71 15.31
C ARG A 336 -8.11 19.89 16.79
N ARG A 337 -9.19 20.58 17.16
CA ARG A 337 -9.69 20.60 18.53
C ARG A 337 -10.93 19.71 18.66
N ASP A 338 -11.01 18.93 19.73
CA ASP A 338 -12.23 18.23 20.09
C ASP A 338 -13.25 19.15 20.79
N ALA A 339 -14.37 18.58 21.23
CA ALA A 339 -15.44 19.32 21.90
C ALA A 339 -14.99 19.99 23.21
N ASP A 340 -13.96 19.47 23.86
CA ASP A 340 -13.38 19.99 25.10
C ASP A 340 -12.25 21.00 24.83
N GLY A 341 -11.95 21.27 23.56
CA GLY A 341 -10.91 22.19 23.12
C GLY A 341 -9.49 21.60 23.17
N LEU A 342 -9.34 20.30 23.46
CA LEU A 342 -8.05 19.63 23.50
C LEU A 342 -7.52 19.40 22.09
N LEU A 343 -6.21 19.53 21.95
CA LEU A 343 -5.52 19.37 20.67
C LEU A 343 -5.42 17.87 20.32
N GLN A 344 -6.01 17.49 19.19
CA GLN A 344 -6.04 16.12 18.68
C GLN A 344 -5.22 16.03 17.39
N PRO A 345 -4.21 15.14 17.30
CA PRO A 345 -3.43 14.96 16.09
C PRO A 345 -4.29 14.36 14.97
N ILE A 346 -4.15 14.89 13.76
CA ILE A 346 -4.69 14.24 12.57
C ILE A 346 -3.68 13.20 12.11
N VAL A 347 -4.08 11.92 12.15
CA VAL A 347 -3.20 10.78 11.84
C VAL A 347 -2.75 10.86 10.39
N TYR A 348 -1.48 10.54 10.14
CA TYR A 348 -0.96 10.39 8.79
C TYR A 348 -1.50 9.12 8.15
N GLU A 349 -2.33 9.26 7.12
CA GLU A 349 -3.01 8.18 6.38
C GLU A 349 -2.29 7.77 5.09
N ASP A 350 -1.28 8.53 4.68
CA ASP A 350 -0.58 8.33 3.41
C ASP A 350 0.73 7.55 3.59
N PHE A 351 1.55 7.53 2.54
CA PHE A 351 2.80 6.78 2.47
C PHE A 351 3.97 7.75 2.39
N LEU A 352 5.14 7.32 2.84
CA LEU A 352 6.37 8.10 2.74
C LEU A 352 6.91 8.04 1.29
N PRO A 353 7.06 9.17 0.58
CA PRO A 353 7.49 9.18 -0.82
C PRO A 353 8.86 8.53 -1.07
N LYS A 354 9.82 8.76 -0.16
CA LYS A 354 11.19 8.21 -0.28
C LYS A 354 11.31 6.76 0.18
N SER A 355 10.46 6.30 1.10
CA SER A 355 10.56 4.95 1.69
C SER A 355 9.63 3.92 1.05
N ALA A 356 8.61 4.34 0.29
CA ALA A 356 7.95 3.44 -0.66
C ALA A 356 9.03 2.77 -1.53
N ALA A 357 9.90 3.57 -2.17
CA ALA A 357 11.04 3.06 -2.91
C ALA A 357 12.07 2.31 -2.05
N GLY A 358 12.24 2.65 -0.77
CA GLY A 358 13.15 1.96 0.16
C GLY A 358 12.69 0.54 0.52
N ILE A 359 11.39 0.34 0.77
CA ILE A 359 10.78 -0.98 0.91
C ILE A 359 10.80 -1.71 -0.43
N PHE A 360 10.36 -1.05 -1.51
CA PHE A 360 10.38 -1.68 -2.82
C PHE A 360 11.80 -2.11 -3.20
N ALA A 361 12.82 -1.30 -2.87
CA ALA A 361 14.24 -1.60 -3.02
C ALA A 361 14.75 -2.70 -2.10
N SER A 362 14.31 -2.75 -0.84
CA SER A 362 14.66 -3.84 0.08
C SER A 362 14.01 -5.16 -0.33
N ASN A 363 12.95 -5.08 -1.13
CA ASN A 363 12.27 -6.22 -1.73
C ASN A 363 12.85 -6.63 -3.09
N LEU A 364 13.82 -5.88 -3.64
CA LEU A 364 14.50 -6.26 -4.87
C LEU A 364 15.58 -7.32 -4.56
N THR A 365 15.68 -8.31 -5.43
CA THR A 365 16.73 -9.34 -5.42
C THR A 365 18.02 -8.85 -6.10
N SER A 366 17.95 -7.73 -6.85
CA SER A 366 19.07 -7.08 -7.55
C SER A 366 18.82 -5.57 -7.68
N ASP A 367 19.88 -4.79 -7.93
CA ASP A 367 19.76 -3.33 -8.11
C ASP A 367 19.11 -2.93 -9.46
N GLY A 368 18.76 -3.89 -10.33
CA GLY A 368 18.21 -3.66 -11.66
C GLY A 368 19.18 -2.92 -12.60
N SER A 369 18.67 -2.46 -13.74
CA SER A 369 19.43 -1.60 -14.66
C SER A 369 18.62 -0.36 -15.06
N VAL A 370 19.29 0.80 -15.07
CA VAL A 370 18.70 2.10 -15.42
C VAL A 370 19.70 2.85 -16.30
N ASP A 371 19.30 3.21 -17.51
CA ASP A 371 20.09 4.05 -18.42
C ASP A 371 19.85 5.53 -18.15
N ALA A 372 20.76 6.14 -17.38
CA ALA A 372 20.72 7.56 -17.03
C ALA A 372 20.92 8.51 -18.23
N ALA A 373 21.33 8.02 -19.40
CA ALA A 373 21.47 8.84 -20.60
C ALA A 373 20.15 9.03 -21.37
N GLN A 374 19.12 8.21 -21.07
CA GLN A 374 17.83 8.27 -21.72
C GLN A 374 16.89 9.29 -21.04
N ARG A 375 15.88 9.74 -21.79
CA ARG A 375 14.81 10.58 -21.24
C ARG A 375 13.74 9.73 -20.59
N ALA A 376 13.31 10.14 -19.41
CA ALA A 376 12.14 9.59 -18.74
C ALA A 376 10.87 9.77 -19.58
N ALA A 377 9.98 8.78 -19.54
CA ALA A 377 8.62 8.98 -20.03
C ALA A 377 7.92 10.05 -19.16
N LEU A 378 7.16 10.96 -19.76
CA LEU A 378 6.39 11.93 -18.99
C LEU A 378 5.23 11.23 -18.30
N ARG A 379 5.26 11.19 -16.97
CA ARG A 379 4.18 10.74 -16.10
C ARG A 379 4.11 11.70 -14.93
N ASP A 380 3.02 12.43 -14.82
CA ASP A 380 2.75 13.33 -13.72
C ASP A 380 1.38 13.00 -13.11
N ALA A 381 1.00 13.77 -12.08
CA ALA A 381 -0.27 13.60 -11.41
C ALA A 381 -1.47 13.78 -12.35
N ALA A 382 -1.37 14.65 -13.36
CA ALA A 382 -2.43 14.89 -14.33
C ALA A 382 -2.62 13.68 -15.25
N TRP A 383 -1.52 13.12 -15.77
CA TRP A 383 -1.56 11.89 -16.56
C TRP A 383 -2.16 10.73 -15.76
N LEU A 384 -1.78 10.57 -14.49
CA LEU A 384 -2.31 9.48 -13.67
C LEU A 384 -3.81 9.66 -13.40
N GLN A 385 -4.26 10.89 -13.17
CA GLN A 385 -5.68 11.21 -13.03
C GLN A 385 -6.47 10.83 -14.29
N ASP A 386 -5.94 11.16 -15.47
CA ASP A 386 -6.56 10.82 -16.75
C ASP A 386 -6.61 9.29 -16.95
N ALA A 387 -5.52 8.58 -16.63
CA ALA A 387 -5.46 7.12 -16.67
C ALA A 387 -6.44 6.45 -15.71
N LEU A 388 -6.64 7.02 -14.52
CA LEU A 388 -7.62 6.55 -13.54
C LEU A 388 -9.07 6.79 -13.99
N GLY A 389 -9.31 7.82 -14.80
CA GLY A 389 -10.64 8.29 -15.18
C GLY A 389 -11.43 8.90 -14.00
N ARG A 390 -10.74 9.31 -12.93
CA ARG A 390 -11.33 9.87 -11.70
C ARG A 390 -10.35 10.76 -10.96
N THR A 391 -10.88 11.70 -10.15
CA THR A 391 -10.09 12.72 -9.44
C THR A 391 -8.97 12.11 -8.59
N LEU A 392 -7.75 12.59 -8.80
CA LEU A 392 -6.61 12.28 -7.95
C LEU A 392 -6.51 13.33 -6.84
N HIS A 393 -6.78 12.93 -5.60
CA HIS A 393 -6.86 13.88 -4.48
C HIS A 393 -5.48 14.28 -3.98
N ASP A 394 -5.31 15.56 -3.65
CA ASP A 394 -4.14 16.06 -2.92
C ASP A 394 -4.27 15.72 -1.42
N PRO A 395 -3.35 14.92 -0.84
CA PRO A 395 -3.39 14.58 0.57
C PRO A 395 -3.35 15.82 1.48
N TYR A 396 -2.60 16.88 1.12
CA TYR A 396 -2.51 18.08 1.95
C TYR A 396 -3.83 18.84 2.04
N ALA A 397 -4.56 18.91 0.93
CA ALA A 397 -5.91 19.49 0.92
C ALA A 397 -6.87 18.68 1.81
N LEU A 398 -6.77 17.34 1.79
CA LEU A 398 -7.59 16.47 2.64
C LEU A 398 -7.29 16.63 4.13
N TYR A 399 -6.02 16.77 4.52
CA TYR A 399 -5.67 17.02 5.92
C TYR A 399 -6.09 18.42 6.37
N ALA A 400 -5.92 19.43 5.51
CA ALA A 400 -6.36 20.80 5.82
C ALA A 400 -7.87 20.90 6.04
N ALA A 401 -8.66 20.11 5.33
CA ALA A 401 -10.12 20.05 5.49
C ALA A 401 -10.59 19.41 6.82
N GLN A 402 -9.69 18.75 7.57
CA GLN A 402 -10.02 18.10 8.85
C GLN A 402 -9.73 18.95 10.09
N VAL A 403 -9.00 20.07 9.92
CA VAL A 403 -8.53 20.95 11.00
C VAL A 403 -9.67 21.68 11.70
#